data_AF-X1Q0U7-F1
#
_entry.id   AF-X1Q0U7-F1
#
_cell.length_a   1.000
_cell.length_b   1.000
_cell.length_c   1.000
_cell.angle_alpha   90.00
_cell.angle_beta   90.00
_cell.angle_gamma   90.00
#
_symmetry.space_group_name_H-M   'P 1'
#
loop_
_entity.id
_entity.type
_entity.pdbx_description
1 polymer ?
#
loop_
_entity_poly.entity_id
_entity_poly.type
_entity_poly.pdbx_seq_one_letter_code
_entity_poly.pdbx_strand_id
1 'polypeptide(L)' 'MTTDTASALRAIEIEAEVLLMTKNNVDGIYSADPLIDRNAKRFDKLT' A
#
# COMPACT_ATOMS: atom_id res chain seq x y z
N MET A 1 6.40 -11.31 11.98
CA MET A 1 5.20 -11.41 11.13
C MET A 1 4.54 -10.03 11.13
N THR A 2 4.53 -9.34 10.00
CA THR A 2 3.85 -8.03 9.85
C THR A 2 2.44 -8.25 9.31
N THR A 3 1.55 -7.28 9.50
CA THR A 3 0.16 -7.36 9.04
C THR A 3 0.08 -7.53 7.52
N ASP A 4 0.95 -6.89 6.76
CA ASP A 4 1.00 -7.00 5.29
C ASP A 4 1.23 -8.44 4.83
N THR A 5 2.14 -9.17 5.50
CA THR A 5 2.39 -10.59 5.20
C THR A 5 1.18 -11.46 5.52
N ALA A 6 0.49 -11.21 6.65
CA ALA A 6 -0.70 -11.96 7.02
C ALA A 6 -1.88 -11.68 6.06
N SER A 7 -2.08 -10.42 5.67
CA SER A 7 -3.10 -10.02 4.70
C SER A 7 -2.87 -10.62 3.32
N ALA A 8 -1.61 -10.67 2.84
CA ALA A 8 -1.28 -11.30 1.57
C ALA A 8 -1.55 -12.81 1.58
N LEU A 9 -1.16 -13.52 2.65
CA LEU A 9 -1.43 -14.94 2.81
C LEU A 9 -2.94 -15.22 2.81
N ARG A 10 -3.71 -14.42 3.56
CA ARG A 10 -5.16 -14.61 3.63
C ARG A 10 -5.87 -14.29 2.31
N ALA A 11 -5.40 -13.30 1.56
CA ALA A 11 -5.92 -12.97 0.24
C ALA A 11 -5.72 -14.13 -0.75
N ILE A 12 -4.56 -14.79 -0.71
CA ILE A 12 -4.27 -15.97 -1.53
C ILE A 12 -5.20 -17.14 -1.14
N GLU A 13 -5.42 -17.38 0.15
CA GLU A 13 -6.28 -18.47 0.65
C GLU A 13 -7.75 -18.34 0.22
N ILE A 14 -8.25 -17.12 0.03
CA ILE A 14 -9.64 -16.86 -0.37
C ILE A 14 -9.79 -16.51 -1.85
N GLU A 15 -8.71 -16.64 -2.63
CA GLU A 15 -8.66 -16.28 -4.06
C GLU A 15 -9.11 -14.83 -4.33
N ALA A 16 -8.71 -13.89 -3.48
CA ALA A 16 -9.04 -12.49 -3.67
C ALA A 16 -8.33 -11.92 -4.91
N GLU A 17 -9.08 -11.24 -5.77
CA GLU A 17 -8.53 -10.58 -6.97
C GLU A 17 -7.68 -9.35 -6.62
N VAL A 18 -8.02 -8.64 -5.54
CA VAL A 18 -7.37 -7.38 -5.13
C VAL A 18 -7.24 -7.31 -3.61
N LEU A 19 -6.08 -6.86 -3.14
CA LEU A 19 -5.83 -6.52 -1.73
C LEU A 19 -5.76 -5.00 -1.56
N LEU A 20 -6.79 -4.41 -0.95
CA LEU A 20 -6.83 -2.97 -0.66
C LEU A 20 -6.12 -2.68 0.67
N MET A 21 -4.99 -1.98 0.59
CA MET A 21 -4.18 -1.62 1.77
C MET A 21 -4.40 -0.15 2.14
N THR A 22 -5.26 0.09 3.13
CA THR A 22 -5.49 1.44 3.64
C THR A 22 -4.39 1.82 4.64
N LYS A 23 -3.66 2.89 4.36
CA LYS A 23 -2.76 3.52 5.34
C LYS A 23 -3.40 4.81 5.85
N ASN A 24 -3.31 5.04 7.16
CA ASN A 24 -3.77 6.30 7.75
C ASN A 24 -2.89 7.45 7.23
N ASN A 25 -3.53 8.56 6.82
CA ASN A 25 -2.90 9.82 6.40
C ASN A 25 -2.12 9.81 5.07
N VAL A 26 -2.22 8.77 4.26
CA VAL A 26 -1.72 8.79 2.88
C VAL A 26 -2.77 8.20 1.94
N ASP A 27 -3.08 8.93 0.87
CA ASP A 27 -4.11 8.60 -0.11
C ASP A 27 -3.59 7.72 -1.26
N GLY A 28 -2.30 7.36 -1.25
CA GLY A 28 -1.68 6.60 -2.32
C GLY A 28 -0.24 6.19 -2.04
N ILE A 29 0.43 5.71 -3.09
CA ILE A 29 1.83 5.33 -3.04
C ILE A 29 2.68 6.53 -3.47
N TYR A 30 3.64 6.90 -2.64
CA TYR A 30 4.55 8.01 -2.87
C TYR A 30 6.00 7.54 -2.90
N SER A 31 6.88 8.29 -3.56
CA SER A 31 8.32 8.02 -3.61
C SER A 31 9.03 8.18 -2.26
N ALA A 32 8.47 9.00 -1.38
CA ALA A 32 8.92 9.28 -0.02
C ALA A 32 7.71 9.60 0.86
N ASP A 33 7.89 9.71 2.17
CA ASP A 33 6.81 10.15 3.07
C ASP A 33 6.39 11.60 2.73
N PRO A 34 5.17 11.84 2.22
CA PRO A 34 4.73 13.17 1.82
C PRO A 34 4.58 14.14 3.02
N LEU A 35 4.55 13.63 4.25
CA LEU A 35 4.51 14.46 5.45
C LEU A 35 5.88 15.03 5.81
N ILE A 36 6.96 14.42 5.34
CA ILE A 36 8.35 14.80 5.65
C ILE A 36 9.02 15.43 4.42
N ASP A 37 8.82 14.86 3.23
CA ASP A 37 9.42 15.32 1.98
C ASP A 37 8.39 16.00 1.07
N ARG A 38 8.56 17.31 0.85
CA ARG A 38 7.71 18.12 -0.04
C ARG A 38 7.86 17.76 -1.52
N ASN A 39 8.94 17.07 -1.90
CA ASN A 39 9.17 16.61 -3.26
C ASN A 39 8.65 15.18 -3.48
N ALA A 40 7.98 14.58 -2.49
CA ALA A 40 7.40 13.25 -2.63
C ALA A 40 6.44 13.21 -3.83
N LYS A 41 6.74 12.35 -4.81
CA LYS A 41 5.93 12.18 -6.01
C LYS A 41 4.96 11.03 -5.80
N ARG A 42 3.67 11.28 -6.09
CA ARG A 42 2.64 10.23 -6.10
C ARG A 42 2.77 9.38 -7.35
N PHE A 43 2.57 8.08 -7.21
CA PHE A 43 2.43 7.15 -8.32
C PHE A 43 0.95 6.80 -8.50
N ASP A 44 0.41 7.07 -9.69
CA ASP A 44 -0.98 6.70 -10.01
C ASP A 44 -1.12 5.24 -10.47
N LYS A 45 -0.04 4.65 -11.01
CA LYS A 45 0.03 3.24 -11.40
C LYS A 45 1.45 2.71 -11.24
N LEU A 46 1.58 1.56 -10.61
CA LEU A 46 2.80 0.75 -10.55
C LEU A 46 2.52 -0.60 -11.22
N THR A 47 3.54 -1.20 -11.82
CA THR A 47 3.50 -2.53 -12.45
C THR A 47 4.51 -3.44 -11.80
#